data_AF-A0A7W9D412-F1
#
_entry.id   AF-A0A7W9D412-F1
#
_cell.length_a   1.000
_cell.length_b   1.000
_cell.length_c   1.000
_cell.angle_alpha   90.00
_cell.angle_beta   90.00
_cell.angle_gamma   90.00
#
_symmetry.space_group_name_H-M   'P 1'
#
loop_
_entity.id
_entity.type
_entity.pdbx_description
1 polymer ?
#
loop_
_entity_poly.entity_id
_entity_poly.type
_entity_poly.pdbx_seq_one_letter_code
_entity_poly.pdbx_strand_id
1 'polypeptide(L)'
;MFNFLKKLFGGAKRPDAQIEPPAPQPAGTSAIKSLDLNIPDEALQDEARFAAYLQERLPFFGEVVKVDYDPGAGSLTLHSRNGDTMTKFLSNALLALREKKGQARAQALLNYLNMTEALEGGDELDKVLPVLKSRSFVDVARRQMIQAVKDEPDPPQFVYLDEAENLVRLFVVNGETAVSYVMTNALDDWGIDVGELAETAQANLHKFLTKTGVQVAKRSRFQYVEIDGQFESSVAFLPKFWAQIQDQSGGAAPIAAFLSRDKVFFTHENDVQGLQLLELISADLSDVPYVISPDQYRWEGGKWSLFKRVGRSVQ
;
A
#
# COMPACT_ATOMS: atom_id res chain seq x y z
N MET A 1 -39.48 24.67 33.98
CA MET A 1 -39.33 23.31 34.55
C MET A 1 -37.84 23.08 34.84
N PHE A 2 -37.30 23.84 35.80
CA PHE A 2 -35.87 23.98 36.13
C PHE A 2 -35.67 23.49 37.57
N ASN A 3 -35.22 22.24 37.75
CA ASN A 3 -34.74 21.74 39.05
C ASN A 3 -34.16 20.31 38.92
N PHE A 4 -32.96 20.17 38.32
CA PHE A 4 -32.15 18.96 38.53
C PHE A 4 -30.64 19.19 38.55
N LEU A 5 -30.18 20.44 38.34
CA LEU A 5 -28.76 20.82 38.27
C LEU A 5 -28.21 21.47 39.56
N LYS A 6 -28.85 21.25 40.73
CA LYS A 6 -28.48 21.92 41.99
C LYS A 6 -28.15 20.99 43.18
N LYS A 7 -27.91 19.70 42.94
CA LYS A 7 -27.69 18.72 44.02
C LYS A 7 -26.33 18.01 44.04
N LEU A 8 -25.34 18.51 43.30
CA LEU A 8 -24.00 17.88 43.28
C LEU A 8 -22.83 18.79 43.66
N PHE A 9 -23.07 20.05 44.07
CA PHE A 9 -22.01 20.91 44.61
C PHE A 9 -22.44 21.65 45.89
N GLY A 10 -21.77 21.29 46.99
CA GLY A 10 -21.84 21.90 48.33
C GLY A 10 -21.73 20.79 49.39
N GLY A 11 -20.70 20.67 50.24
CA GLY A 11 -19.67 21.60 50.65
C GLY A 11 -19.34 21.37 52.13
N ALA A 12 -18.28 20.60 52.40
CA ALA A 12 -17.41 20.54 53.59
C ALA A 12 -17.96 20.28 55.02
N LYS A 13 -17.38 19.25 55.67
CA LYS A 13 -16.75 19.37 57.01
C LYS A 13 -15.71 18.25 57.21
N ARG A 14 -14.48 18.64 57.57
CA ARG A 14 -13.37 17.76 58.01
C ARG A 14 -13.65 17.19 59.41
N PRO A 15 -13.09 16.02 59.72
CA PRO A 15 -12.13 15.96 60.82
C PRO A 15 -10.84 15.19 60.45
N ASP A 16 -9.76 15.59 61.10
CA ASP A 16 -8.43 14.98 61.03
C ASP A 16 -8.43 13.52 61.52
N ALA A 17 -7.76 12.64 60.78
CA ALA A 17 -6.73 11.71 61.28
C ALA A 17 -6.36 10.66 60.23
N GLN A 18 -5.05 10.37 60.17
CA GLN A 18 -4.38 9.22 59.54
C GLN A 18 -4.23 9.22 58.02
N ILE A 19 -3.00 9.53 57.60
CA ILE A 19 -2.46 9.26 56.28
C ILE A 19 -2.19 7.74 56.21
N GLU A 20 -3.13 6.99 55.64
CA GLU A 20 -2.84 5.67 55.06
C GLU A 20 -2.51 5.85 53.57
N PRO A 21 -1.49 5.15 53.04
CA PRO A 21 -1.16 5.21 51.62
C PRO A 21 -2.32 4.66 50.79
N PRO A 22 -2.62 5.24 49.61
CA PRO A 22 -3.77 4.82 48.83
C PRO A 22 -3.61 3.36 48.37
N ALA A 23 -4.66 2.58 48.61
CA ALA A 23 -4.81 1.23 48.10
C ALA A 23 -4.62 1.21 46.56
N PRO A 24 -3.96 0.18 46.01
CA PRO A 24 -3.71 0.09 44.58
C PRO A 24 -5.05 0.07 43.82
N GLN A 25 -5.18 0.99 42.87
CA GLN A 25 -6.24 0.97 41.87
C GLN A 25 -6.26 -0.39 41.15
N PRO A 26 -7.43 -0.90 40.72
CA PRO A 26 -7.50 -2.18 40.03
C PRO A 26 -6.68 -2.11 38.76
N ALA A 27 -5.66 -2.96 38.70
CA ALA A 27 -4.79 -3.16 37.56
C ALA A 27 -5.60 -3.65 36.36
N GLY A 28 -6.04 -2.71 35.53
CA GLY A 28 -6.60 -2.93 34.20
C GLY A 28 -5.54 -2.98 33.09
N THR A 29 -4.27 -3.07 33.44
CA THR A 29 -3.14 -3.22 32.50
C THR A 29 -2.47 -4.57 32.73
N SER A 30 -3.21 -5.65 32.48
CA SER A 30 -2.64 -6.98 32.44
C SER A 30 -2.19 -7.31 31.03
N ALA A 31 -0.88 -7.15 30.83
CA ALA A 31 -0.05 -7.92 29.91
C ALA A 31 -0.16 -7.65 28.39
N ILE A 32 -0.01 -6.39 27.97
CA ILE A 32 0.93 -6.13 26.86
C ILE A 32 2.31 -6.15 27.51
N LYS A 33 2.90 -7.35 27.64
CA LYS A 33 4.34 -7.44 27.91
C LYS A 33 5.01 -6.59 26.84
N SER A 34 5.74 -5.58 27.28
CA SER A 34 6.49 -4.65 26.45
C SER A 34 7.21 -5.41 25.34
N LEU A 35 6.73 -5.28 24.11
CA LEU A 35 7.62 -5.45 22.98
C LEU A 35 8.74 -4.44 23.25
N ASP A 36 9.98 -4.91 23.33
CA ASP A 36 11.12 -4.01 23.42
C ASP A 36 11.20 -3.28 22.08
N LEU A 37 10.40 -2.21 21.97
CA LEU A 37 10.09 -1.46 20.76
C LEU A 37 11.23 -0.50 20.39
N ASN A 38 12.40 -0.65 21.02
CA ASN A 38 13.65 -0.16 20.47
C ASN A 38 14.02 -1.03 19.27
N ILE A 39 13.30 -0.82 18.16
CA ILE A 39 13.70 -1.37 16.86
C ILE A 39 15.04 -0.72 16.54
N PRO A 40 16.14 -1.50 16.50
CA PRO A 40 17.46 -0.98 16.19
C PRO A 40 17.46 -0.43 14.76
N ASP A 41 18.21 0.65 14.52
CA ASP A 41 18.31 1.23 13.17
C ASP A 41 18.85 0.19 12.17
N GLU A 42 19.66 -0.77 12.65
CA GLU A 42 20.17 -1.92 11.91
C GLU A 42 19.06 -2.85 11.40
N ALA A 43 17.96 -3.00 12.15
CA ALA A 43 16.80 -3.80 11.71
C ALA A 43 15.98 -3.09 10.64
N LEU A 44 16.10 -1.77 10.50
CA LEU A 44 15.38 -0.98 9.51
C LEU A 44 16.17 -0.76 8.22
N GLN A 45 17.35 -1.36 8.04
CA GLN A 45 18.22 -1.12 6.87
C GLN A 45 17.63 -1.64 5.54
N ASP A 46 16.94 -2.77 5.57
CA ASP A 46 16.32 -3.39 4.40
C ASP A 46 15.14 -4.30 4.82
N GLU A 47 14.36 -4.75 3.84
CA GLU A 47 13.18 -5.60 4.08
C GLU A 47 13.54 -6.93 4.72
N ALA A 48 14.68 -7.54 4.36
CA ALA A 48 15.08 -8.84 4.89
C ALA A 48 15.45 -8.76 6.39
N ARG A 49 16.20 -7.73 6.79
CA ARG A 49 16.55 -7.48 8.19
C ARG A 49 15.33 -7.13 9.02
N PHE A 50 14.42 -6.35 8.45
CA PHE A 50 13.19 -5.99 9.14
C PHE A 50 12.25 -7.19 9.28
N ALA A 51 12.12 -8.02 8.24
CA ALA A 51 11.42 -9.29 8.28
C ALA A 51 11.98 -10.20 9.37
N ALA A 52 13.30 -10.40 9.39
CA ALA A 52 13.96 -11.24 10.40
C ALA A 52 13.71 -10.72 11.83
N TYR A 53 13.79 -9.40 12.03
CA TYR A 53 13.49 -8.77 13.31
C TYR A 53 12.06 -9.07 13.78
N LEU A 54 11.09 -8.99 12.86
CA LEU A 54 9.67 -9.26 13.13
C LEU A 54 9.38 -10.75 13.30
N GLN A 55 9.98 -11.64 12.50
CA GLN A 55 9.82 -13.09 12.61
C GLN A 55 10.31 -13.63 13.96
N GLU A 56 11.41 -13.07 14.47
CA GLU A 56 11.95 -13.45 15.79
C GLU A 56 11.01 -13.03 16.93
N ARG A 57 10.27 -11.94 16.78
CA ARG A 57 9.56 -11.29 17.90
C ARG A 57 8.07 -11.55 17.88
N LEU A 58 7.40 -11.37 16.73
CA LEU A 58 5.95 -11.40 16.61
C LEU A 58 5.26 -12.68 17.13
N PRO A 59 5.81 -13.89 16.99
CA PRO A 59 5.19 -15.09 17.57
C PRO A 59 5.07 -15.08 19.10
N PHE A 60 5.77 -14.16 19.77
CA PHE A 60 5.69 -13.96 21.21
C PHE A 60 4.69 -12.87 21.63
N PHE A 61 3.97 -12.27 20.67
CA PHE A 61 3.03 -11.16 20.91
C PHE A 61 1.66 -11.38 20.26
N GLY A 62 0.60 -11.09 21.02
CA GLY A 62 -0.77 -11.10 20.52
C GLY A 62 -1.26 -12.48 20.08
N GLU A 63 -2.05 -12.50 19.01
CA GLU A 63 -2.65 -13.71 18.44
C GLU A 63 -1.80 -14.36 17.35
N VAL A 64 -0.71 -13.73 16.93
CA VAL A 64 0.17 -14.23 15.85
C VAL A 64 0.93 -15.46 16.34
N VAL A 65 0.79 -16.57 15.63
CA VAL A 65 1.47 -17.85 15.93
C VAL A 65 2.64 -18.12 14.99
N LYS A 66 2.62 -17.55 13.78
CA LYS A 66 3.67 -17.74 12.77
C LYS A 66 3.79 -16.52 11.89
N VAL A 67 5.00 -16.24 11.43
CA VAL A 67 5.29 -15.19 10.47
C VAL A 67 6.13 -15.76 9.34
N ASP A 68 5.57 -15.81 8.14
CA ASP A 68 6.28 -16.23 6.93
C ASP A 68 6.74 -14.99 6.16
N TYR A 69 8.04 -14.91 5.89
CA TYR A 69 8.60 -13.88 5.03
C TYR A 69 8.69 -14.39 3.60
N ASP A 70 8.19 -13.62 2.64
CA ASP A 70 8.39 -13.86 1.22
C ASP A 70 9.42 -12.88 0.63
N PRO A 71 10.64 -13.37 0.38
CA PRO A 71 11.61 -12.97 -0.62
C PRO A 71 11.21 -11.94 -1.66
N GLY A 72 10.58 -12.51 -2.67
CA GLY A 72 10.25 -11.86 -3.92
C GLY A 72 8.99 -11.01 -3.79
N ALA A 73 8.20 -11.30 -2.75
CA ALA A 73 7.02 -10.54 -2.43
C ALA A 73 7.20 -9.61 -1.23
N GLY A 74 8.42 -9.23 -0.80
CA GLY A 74 8.72 -8.13 0.15
C GLY A 74 7.73 -7.96 1.32
N SER A 75 7.20 -9.07 1.84
CA SER A 75 6.02 -9.08 2.70
C SER A 75 6.09 -10.16 3.75
N LEU A 76 5.35 -9.93 4.83
CA LEU A 76 5.12 -10.89 5.89
C LEU A 76 3.70 -11.41 5.80
N THR A 77 3.53 -12.72 5.80
CA THR A 77 2.25 -13.36 6.09
C THR A 77 2.21 -13.70 7.58
N LEU A 78 1.37 -12.98 8.31
CA LEU A 78 1.07 -13.20 9.72
C LEU A 78 -0.03 -14.26 9.80
N HIS A 79 0.21 -15.33 10.54
CA HIS A 79 -0.76 -16.37 10.82
C HIS A 79 -1.24 -16.21 12.25
N SER A 80 -2.54 -16.07 12.45
CA SER A 80 -3.17 -15.95 13.76
C SER A 80 -3.60 -17.28 14.34
N ARG A 81 -3.77 -17.31 15.66
CA ARG A 81 -4.21 -18.49 16.42
C ARG A 81 -5.64 -18.92 16.07
N ASN A 82 -6.47 -17.99 15.63
CA ASN A 82 -7.83 -18.25 15.17
C ASN A 82 -7.89 -18.85 13.75
N GLY A 83 -6.74 -18.97 13.05
CA GLY A 83 -6.63 -19.50 11.70
C GLY A 83 -6.56 -18.43 10.60
N ASP A 84 -6.73 -17.15 10.94
CA ASP A 84 -6.66 -16.05 9.96
C ASP A 84 -5.23 -15.82 9.48
N THR A 85 -5.10 -15.39 8.23
CA THR A 85 -3.82 -14.99 7.65
C THR A 85 -3.89 -13.57 7.11
N MET A 86 -2.85 -12.78 7.35
CA MET A 86 -2.76 -11.40 6.88
C MET A 86 -1.40 -11.14 6.25
N THR A 87 -1.39 -10.61 5.03
CA THR A 87 -0.16 -10.20 4.35
C THR A 87 0.10 -8.71 4.55
N LYS A 88 1.28 -8.36 5.05
CA LYS A 88 1.74 -6.99 5.27
C LYS A 88 3.02 -6.73 4.45
N PHE A 89 3.04 -5.67 3.65
CA PHE A 89 4.22 -5.27 2.87
C PHE A 89 5.22 -4.50 3.74
N LEU A 90 6.50 -4.81 3.62
CA LEU A 90 7.54 -4.30 4.53
C LEU A 90 8.05 -2.91 4.13
N SER A 91 8.06 -2.59 2.84
CA SER A 91 8.48 -1.27 2.34
C SER A 91 7.78 -0.10 3.01
N ASN A 92 6.47 -0.22 3.23
CA ASN A 92 5.64 0.86 3.74
C ASN A 92 5.96 1.12 5.22
N ALA A 93 6.14 0.04 5.98
CA ALA A 93 6.58 0.11 7.36
C ALA A 93 8.00 0.68 7.46
N LEU A 94 8.92 0.26 6.61
CA LEU A 94 10.30 0.76 6.63
C LEU A 94 10.39 2.27 6.41
N LEU A 95 9.65 2.81 5.44
CA LEU A 95 9.58 4.26 5.22
C LEU A 95 9.07 4.98 6.47
N ALA A 96 7.91 4.58 6.98
CA ALA A 96 7.28 5.22 8.14
C ALA A 96 8.11 5.09 9.43
N LEU A 97 8.84 3.99 9.61
CA LEU A 97 9.62 3.71 10.83
C LEU A 97 10.98 4.40 10.85
N ARG A 98 11.63 4.57 9.68
CA ARG A 98 12.93 5.26 9.56
C ARG A 98 12.85 6.73 9.94
N GLU A 99 11.72 7.37 9.64
CA GLU A 99 11.49 8.79 9.96
C GLU A 99 11.18 9.05 11.44
N LYS A 100 10.84 8.00 12.19
CA LYS A 100 10.42 8.09 13.61
C LYS A 100 11.52 7.55 14.53
N LYS A 101 11.54 8.00 15.79
CA LYS A 101 12.46 7.51 16.85
C LYS A 101 11.72 7.28 18.16
N GLY A 102 12.27 6.42 19.01
CA GLY A 102 11.74 6.13 20.35
C GLY A 102 10.28 5.69 20.34
N GLN A 103 9.47 6.23 21.25
CA GLN A 103 8.06 5.86 21.38
C GLN A 103 7.22 6.13 20.12
N ALA A 104 7.55 7.12 19.29
CA ALA A 104 6.83 7.38 18.05
C ALA A 104 7.04 6.26 17.01
N ARG A 105 8.26 5.70 16.96
CA ARG A 105 8.58 4.54 16.11
C ARG A 105 7.87 3.29 16.64
N ALA A 106 7.88 3.11 17.95
CA ALA A 106 7.18 2.03 18.64
C ALA A 106 5.68 2.02 18.30
N GLN A 107 5.03 3.17 18.42
CA GLN A 107 3.61 3.31 18.09
C GLN A 107 3.31 3.06 16.61
N ALA A 108 4.16 3.57 15.71
CA ALA A 108 4.00 3.32 14.28
C ALA A 108 4.14 1.83 13.92
N LEU A 109 5.03 1.10 14.61
CA LEU A 109 5.14 -0.34 14.44
C LEU A 109 3.87 -1.04 14.95
N LEU A 110 3.36 -0.65 16.12
CA LEU A 110 2.11 -1.22 16.65
C LEU A 110 0.93 -0.98 15.69
N ASN A 111 0.83 0.21 15.10
CA ASN A 111 -0.20 0.51 14.10
C ASN A 111 -0.04 -0.38 12.85
N TYR A 112 1.19 -0.53 12.35
CA TYR A 112 1.46 -1.43 11.23
C TYR A 112 1.08 -2.88 11.52
N LEU A 113 1.35 -3.36 12.74
CA LEU A 113 1.12 -4.73 13.18
C LEU A 113 -0.32 -5.00 13.64
N ASN A 114 -1.10 -3.95 13.94
CA ASN A 114 -2.47 -4.12 14.40
C ASN A 114 -3.29 -4.86 13.32
N MET A 115 -3.88 -5.96 13.76
CA MET A 115 -4.71 -6.86 12.95
C MET A 115 -6.15 -6.37 12.81
N THR A 116 -6.53 -5.44 13.68
CA THR A 116 -7.79 -4.69 13.65
C THR A 116 -7.51 -3.24 13.31
N GLU A 117 -7.03 -2.96 12.09
CA GLU A 117 -7.44 -1.70 11.48
C GLU A 117 -8.96 -1.86 11.23
N ALA A 118 -9.75 -1.61 12.29
CA ALA A 118 -11.16 -1.34 12.13
C ALA A 118 -11.20 -0.03 11.34
N LEU A 119 -11.48 -0.20 10.06
CA LEU A 119 -11.73 0.81 9.05
C LEU A 119 -12.98 1.58 9.49
N GLU A 120 -12.80 2.66 10.24
CA GLU A 120 -13.89 3.53 10.68
C GLU A 120 -13.79 4.89 9.99
N GLY A 121 -14.73 5.16 9.08
CA GLY A 121 -15.19 6.50 8.74
C GLY A 121 -14.88 6.99 7.31
N GLY A 122 -15.79 7.80 6.76
CA GLY A 122 -15.77 8.36 5.40
C GLY A 122 -14.55 9.19 4.99
N ASP A 123 -13.52 9.32 5.83
CA ASP A 123 -12.20 9.87 5.51
C ASP A 123 -11.34 8.90 4.65
N GLU A 124 -11.80 7.65 4.45
CA GLU A 124 -11.07 6.63 3.67
C GLU A 124 -11.14 6.86 2.17
N LEU A 125 -12.30 7.28 1.66
CA LEU A 125 -12.52 7.49 0.24
C LEU A 125 -11.56 8.55 -0.33
N ASP A 126 -11.25 9.59 0.45
CA ASP A 126 -10.28 10.64 0.10
C ASP A 126 -8.82 10.16 0.08
N LYS A 127 -8.55 8.97 0.66
CA LYS A 127 -7.23 8.33 0.68
C LYS A 127 -7.10 7.23 -0.37
N VAL A 128 -8.16 6.95 -1.13
CA VAL A 128 -8.11 5.94 -2.19
C VAL A 128 -7.23 6.42 -3.33
N LEU A 129 -6.25 5.60 -3.72
CA LEU A 129 -5.40 5.78 -4.88
C LEU A 129 -5.56 4.60 -5.86
N PRO A 130 -5.51 4.85 -7.17
CA PRO A 130 -5.48 3.79 -8.16
C PRO A 130 -4.05 3.27 -8.29
N VAL A 131 -3.88 1.96 -8.40
CA VAL A 131 -2.58 1.29 -8.61
C VAL A 131 -2.65 0.36 -9.82
N LEU A 132 -1.57 0.32 -10.58
CA LEU A 132 -1.47 -0.54 -11.74
C LEU A 132 -0.96 -1.93 -11.33
N LYS A 133 -1.63 -2.98 -11.80
CA LYS A 133 -1.23 -4.37 -11.56
C LYS A 133 -1.40 -5.21 -12.82
N SER A 134 -0.79 -6.39 -12.81
CA SER A 134 -1.03 -7.39 -13.83
C SER A 134 -2.43 -7.99 -13.67
N ARG A 135 -3.05 -8.40 -14.78
CA ARG A 135 -4.29 -9.19 -14.73
C ARG A 135 -4.08 -10.50 -13.96
N SER A 136 -2.92 -11.13 -14.14
CA SER A 136 -2.58 -12.39 -13.47
C SER A 136 -2.49 -12.25 -11.94
N PHE A 137 -2.13 -11.08 -11.42
CA PHE A 137 -2.15 -10.79 -9.98
C PHE A 137 -3.56 -10.97 -9.42
N VAL A 138 -4.58 -10.37 -10.06
CA VAL A 138 -5.97 -10.49 -9.64
C VAL A 138 -6.44 -11.95 -9.73
N ASP A 139 -6.09 -12.65 -10.80
CA ASP A 139 -6.49 -14.05 -10.99
C ASP A 139 -5.89 -14.97 -9.92
N VAL A 140 -4.61 -14.78 -9.57
CA VAL A 140 -3.93 -15.55 -8.52
C VAL A 140 -4.51 -15.21 -7.16
N ALA A 141 -4.63 -13.93 -6.83
CA ALA A 141 -5.10 -13.48 -5.53
C ALA A 141 -6.56 -13.91 -5.30
N ARG A 142 -7.43 -13.81 -6.31
CA ARG A 142 -8.80 -14.33 -6.27
C ARG A 142 -8.83 -15.83 -5.96
N ARG A 143 -8.00 -16.64 -6.63
CA ARG A 143 -7.93 -18.09 -6.35
C ARG A 143 -7.51 -18.38 -4.91
N GLN A 144 -6.55 -17.62 -4.38
CA GLN A 144 -6.09 -17.77 -2.99
C GLN A 144 -7.17 -17.39 -1.99
N MET A 145 -7.90 -16.29 -2.23
CA MET A 145 -9.00 -15.86 -1.38
C MET A 145 -10.11 -16.91 -1.33
N ILE A 146 -10.56 -17.41 -2.49
CA ILE A 146 -11.57 -18.48 -2.56
C ILE A 146 -11.12 -19.75 -1.81
N GLN A 147 -9.83 -20.08 -1.84
CA GLN A 147 -9.29 -21.23 -1.10
C GLN A 147 -9.26 -21.01 0.42
N ALA A 148 -9.13 -19.76 0.88
CA ALA A 148 -9.08 -19.41 2.29
C ALA A 148 -10.48 -19.41 2.93
N VAL A 149 -11.50 -18.95 2.20
CA VAL A 149 -12.91 -18.86 2.65
C VAL A 149 -13.80 -19.88 1.94
N LYS A 150 -13.41 -21.16 2.03
CA LYS A 150 -14.08 -22.30 1.35
C LYS A 150 -15.59 -22.42 1.57
N ASP A 151 -16.10 -21.88 2.69
CA ASP A 151 -17.49 -22.02 3.11
C ASP A 151 -18.29 -20.71 3.01
N GLU A 152 -17.69 -19.63 2.46
CA GLU A 152 -18.35 -18.34 2.31
C GLU A 152 -18.98 -18.21 0.90
N PRO A 153 -20.29 -17.95 0.79
CA PRO A 153 -20.99 -17.96 -0.49
C PRO A 153 -20.61 -16.79 -1.41
N ASP A 154 -20.10 -15.70 -0.83
CA ASP A 154 -19.61 -14.53 -1.57
C ASP A 154 -18.32 -14.00 -0.93
N PRO A 155 -17.17 -14.61 -1.24
CA PRO A 155 -15.90 -14.18 -0.67
C PRO A 155 -15.57 -12.76 -1.17
N PRO A 156 -14.97 -11.89 -0.32
CA PRO A 156 -14.59 -10.55 -0.72
C PRO A 156 -13.78 -10.55 -2.02
N GLN A 157 -14.09 -9.64 -2.94
CA GLN A 157 -13.38 -9.53 -4.21
C GLN A 157 -12.70 -8.18 -4.32
N PHE A 158 -11.53 -8.16 -4.97
CA PHE A 158 -10.92 -6.91 -5.37
C PHE A 158 -11.84 -6.13 -6.30
N VAL A 159 -11.91 -4.82 -6.09
CA VAL A 159 -12.51 -3.89 -7.04
C VAL A 159 -11.45 -3.48 -8.05
N TYR A 160 -11.67 -3.76 -9.34
CA TYR A 160 -10.72 -3.41 -10.39
C TYR A 160 -11.40 -3.11 -11.73
N LEU A 161 -10.70 -2.39 -12.60
CA LEU A 161 -11.06 -2.12 -13.99
C LEU A 161 -9.95 -2.60 -14.93
N ASP A 162 -10.31 -3.01 -16.14
CA ASP A 162 -9.34 -3.28 -17.19
C ASP A 162 -8.76 -1.96 -17.72
N GLU A 163 -7.43 -1.83 -17.72
CA GLU A 163 -6.74 -0.62 -18.18
C GLU A 163 -6.19 -0.80 -19.59
N ALA A 164 -5.52 -1.94 -19.84
CA ALA A 164 -5.01 -2.34 -21.14
C ALA A 164 -4.84 -3.86 -21.16
N GLU A 165 -4.35 -4.41 -22.26
CA GLU A 165 -4.07 -5.84 -22.34
C GLU A 165 -3.09 -6.29 -21.24
N ASN A 166 -3.53 -7.22 -20.39
CA ASN A 166 -2.83 -7.72 -19.19
C ASN A 166 -2.58 -6.69 -18.07
N LEU A 167 -3.11 -5.47 -18.18
CA LEU A 167 -3.02 -4.45 -17.13
C LEU A 167 -4.39 -4.14 -16.55
N VAL A 168 -4.45 -4.08 -15.22
CA VAL A 168 -5.66 -3.71 -14.49
C VAL A 168 -5.38 -2.55 -13.55
N ARG A 169 -6.39 -1.70 -13.39
CA ARG A 169 -6.48 -0.66 -12.38
C ARG A 169 -7.12 -1.26 -11.14
N LEU A 170 -6.36 -1.37 -10.06
CA LEU A 170 -6.84 -1.70 -8.72
C LEU A 170 -6.93 -0.43 -7.88
N PHE A 171 -7.63 -0.51 -6.76
CA PHE A 171 -7.78 0.60 -5.83
C PHE A 171 -7.22 0.22 -4.47
N VAL A 172 -6.55 1.16 -3.83
CA VAL A 172 -5.99 0.98 -2.49
C VAL A 172 -6.28 2.18 -1.61
N VAL A 173 -6.56 1.96 -0.33
CA VAL A 173 -6.57 3.01 0.69
C VAL A 173 -5.12 3.25 1.12
N ASN A 174 -4.61 4.46 0.91
CA ASN A 174 -3.28 4.87 1.35
C ASN A 174 -3.31 5.35 2.81
N GLY A 175 -3.23 4.41 3.74
CA GLY A 175 -3.19 4.69 5.17
C GLY A 175 -1.84 5.23 5.64
N GLU A 176 -1.78 5.70 6.89
CA GLU A 176 -0.54 6.26 7.47
C GLU A 176 0.58 5.22 7.63
N THR A 177 0.21 3.95 7.80
CA THR A 177 1.17 2.87 8.08
C THR A 177 1.03 1.66 7.17
N ALA A 178 -0.06 1.56 6.42
CA ALA A 178 -0.35 0.45 5.53
C ALA A 178 -1.08 0.91 4.28
N VAL A 179 -0.96 0.11 3.22
CA VAL A 179 -1.77 0.27 2.01
C VAL A 179 -2.61 -0.98 1.85
N SER A 180 -3.92 -0.79 1.81
CA SER A 180 -4.92 -1.86 1.84
C SER A 180 -5.74 -1.82 0.56
N TYR A 181 -5.95 -2.97 -0.07
CA TYR A 181 -6.78 -3.03 -1.28
C TYR A 181 -8.25 -2.78 -0.96
N VAL A 182 -8.92 -2.04 -1.85
CA VAL A 182 -10.36 -1.85 -1.80
C VAL A 182 -11.05 -3.13 -2.27
N MET A 183 -11.93 -3.64 -1.43
CA MET A 183 -12.75 -4.81 -1.69
C MET A 183 -14.19 -4.40 -2.02
N THR A 184 -14.98 -5.30 -2.59
CA THR A 184 -16.36 -5.03 -3.04
C THR A 184 -17.28 -4.49 -1.95
N ASN A 185 -17.14 -4.96 -0.70
CA ASN A 185 -17.91 -4.47 0.44
C ASN A 185 -17.69 -2.98 0.73
N ALA A 186 -16.50 -2.43 0.45
CA ALA A 186 -16.23 -1.01 0.65
C ALA A 186 -17.05 -0.12 -0.30
N LEU A 187 -17.40 -0.62 -1.50
CA LEU A 187 -18.30 0.10 -2.41
C LEU A 187 -19.71 0.22 -1.83
N ASP A 188 -20.21 -0.86 -1.22
CA ASP A 188 -21.52 -0.87 -0.56
C ASP A 188 -21.55 0.10 0.62
N ASP A 189 -20.49 0.13 1.42
CA ASP A 189 -20.34 1.03 2.57
C ASP A 189 -20.27 2.51 2.16
N TRP A 190 -19.58 2.81 1.05
CA TRP A 190 -19.50 4.17 0.50
C TRP A 190 -20.72 4.56 -0.33
N GLY A 191 -21.55 3.60 -0.74
CA GLY A 191 -22.72 3.82 -1.59
C GLY A 191 -22.36 4.33 -2.99
N ILE A 192 -21.24 3.88 -3.55
CA ILE A 192 -20.73 4.28 -4.88
C ILE A 192 -20.47 3.08 -5.77
N ASP A 193 -20.47 3.27 -7.08
CA ASP A 193 -20.03 2.24 -8.03
C ASP A 193 -18.52 2.31 -8.35
N VAL A 194 -18.03 1.31 -9.09
CA VAL A 194 -16.61 1.22 -9.47
C VAL A 194 -16.16 2.36 -10.41
N GLY A 195 -17.07 2.92 -11.21
CA GLY A 195 -16.80 4.06 -12.08
C GLY A 195 -16.60 5.34 -11.24
N GLU A 196 -17.49 5.60 -10.29
CA GLU A 196 -17.37 6.70 -9.33
C GLU A 196 -16.10 6.57 -8.45
N LEU A 197 -15.77 5.34 -8.03
CA LEU A 197 -14.51 5.06 -7.34
C LEU A 197 -13.30 5.41 -8.24
N ALA A 198 -13.35 5.07 -9.52
CA ALA A 198 -12.27 5.33 -10.45
C ALA A 198 -12.03 6.83 -10.66
N GLU A 199 -13.10 7.62 -10.78
CA GLU A 199 -13.01 9.09 -10.88
C GLU A 199 -12.44 9.70 -9.59
N THR A 200 -12.96 9.26 -8.44
CA THR A 200 -12.50 9.73 -7.12
C THR A 200 -11.03 9.40 -6.88
N ALA A 201 -10.62 8.15 -7.12
CA ALA A 201 -9.26 7.71 -6.95
C ALA A 201 -8.29 8.48 -7.87
N GLN A 202 -8.70 8.75 -9.12
CA GLN A 202 -7.89 9.55 -10.03
C GLN A 202 -7.74 11.00 -9.57
N ALA A 203 -8.80 11.61 -9.03
CA ALA A 203 -8.73 12.95 -8.43
C ALA A 203 -7.80 12.97 -7.20
N ASN A 204 -7.86 11.95 -6.35
CA ASN A 204 -6.97 11.82 -5.19
C ASN A 204 -5.52 11.62 -5.60
N LEU A 205 -5.25 10.80 -6.62
CA LEU A 205 -3.92 10.66 -7.19
C LEU A 205 -3.37 12.00 -7.67
N HIS A 206 -4.17 12.80 -8.38
CA HIS A 206 -3.75 14.13 -8.81
C HIS A 206 -3.39 15.02 -7.63
N LYS A 207 -4.20 15.04 -6.56
CA LYS A 207 -3.90 15.81 -5.34
C LYS A 207 -2.61 15.30 -4.67
N PHE A 208 -2.47 13.99 -4.53
CA PHE A 208 -1.30 13.34 -3.93
C PHE A 208 -0.02 13.73 -4.67
N LEU A 209 -0.03 13.62 -6.00
CA LEU A 209 1.14 13.93 -6.83
C LEU A 209 1.44 15.42 -6.93
N THR A 210 0.42 16.28 -6.82
CA THR A 210 0.65 17.74 -6.70
C THR A 210 1.42 18.07 -5.42
N LYS A 211 1.21 17.31 -4.34
CA LYS A 211 1.90 17.49 -3.06
C LYS A 211 3.29 16.84 -3.05
N THR A 212 3.41 15.61 -3.52
CA THR A 212 4.66 14.83 -3.51
C THR A 212 5.64 15.26 -4.60
N GLY A 213 5.11 15.74 -5.74
CA GLY A 213 5.86 16.01 -6.94
C GLY A 213 6.04 14.77 -7.80
N VAL A 214 6.04 14.96 -9.12
CA VAL A 214 6.39 13.93 -10.11
C VAL A 214 7.60 14.45 -10.87
N GLN A 215 8.67 13.67 -10.89
CA GLN A 215 9.87 14.00 -11.64
C GLN A 215 10.05 13.01 -12.79
N VAL A 216 10.43 13.57 -13.94
CA VAL A 216 10.96 12.77 -15.05
C VAL A 216 12.48 12.88 -14.98
N ALA A 217 13.10 11.82 -14.54
CA ALA A 217 14.54 11.72 -14.51
C ALA A 217 15.05 11.14 -15.83
N LYS A 218 16.17 11.69 -16.30
CA LYS A 218 16.88 11.18 -17.48
C LYS A 218 18.24 10.68 -17.05
N ARG A 219 18.44 9.36 -17.05
CA ARG A 219 19.76 8.75 -16.84
C ARG A 219 20.21 8.09 -18.12
N SER A 220 21.33 8.57 -18.67
CA SER A 220 21.84 8.13 -19.97
C SER A 220 20.78 8.30 -21.07
N ARG A 221 20.26 7.20 -21.63
CA ARG A 221 19.31 7.16 -22.75
C ARG A 221 17.87 6.79 -22.34
N PHE A 222 17.58 6.63 -21.05
CA PHE A 222 16.25 6.32 -20.54
C PHE A 222 15.59 7.53 -19.90
N GLN A 223 14.28 7.62 -20.04
CA GLN A 223 13.44 8.43 -19.17
C GLN A 223 12.70 7.50 -18.22
N TYR A 224 12.62 7.89 -16.96
CA TYR A 224 11.88 7.17 -15.96
C TYR A 224 11.20 8.13 -14.98
N VAL A 225 10.15 7.65 -14.36
CA VAL A 225 9.35 8.42 -13.42
C VAL A 225 9.88 8.20 -12.00
N GLU A 226 10.06 9.29 -11.24
CA GLU A 226 10.39 9.29 -9.81
C GLU A 226 9.30 10.05 -9.04
N ILE A 227 8.77 9.45 -7.97
CA ILE A 227 7.76 10.05 -7.09
C ILE A 227 8.15 9.84 -5.63
N ASP A 228 7.96 8.62 -5.12
CA ASP A 228 8.11 8.26 -3.70
C ASP A 228 8.57 6.80 -3.49
N GLY A 229 8.80 6.06 -4.57
CA GLY A 229 9.17 4.64 -4.56
C GLY A 229 7.98 3.68 -4.43
N GLN A 230 6.74 4.17 -4.48
CA GLN A 230 5.55 3.36 -4.26
C GLN A 230 4.47 3.51 -5.33
N PHE A 231 4.26 4.72 -5.85
CA PHE A 231 3.14 5.02 -6.75
C PHE A 231 3.56 5.43 -8.17
N GLU A 232 4.81 5.22 -8.58
CA GLU A 232 5.32 5.56 -9.92
C GLU A 232 4.44 4.97 -11.03
N SER A 233 4.10 3.69 -10.96
CA SER A 233 3.23 3.02 -11.95
C SER A 233 1.82 3.61 -12.02
N SER A 234 1.36 4.30 -10.98
CA SER A 234 0.05 4.94 -10.94
C SER A 234 -0.03 6.16 -11.87
N VAL A 235 1.11 6.69 -12.34
CA VAL A 235 1.08 7.74 -13.38
C VAL A 235 0.45 7.27 -14.67
N ALA A 236 0.30 5.96 -14.89
CA ALA A 236 -0.47 5.40 -16.00
C ALA A 236 -1.88 6.02 -16.10
N PHE A 237 -2.46 6.41 -14.96
CA PHE A 237 -3.82 6.97 -14.85
C PHE A 237 -3.88 8.50 -14.98
N LEU A 238 -2.79 9.15 -15.41
CA LEU A 238 -2.69 10.61 -15.53
C LEU A 238 -2.66 11.05 -17.01
N PRO A 239 -3.82 11.25 -17.64
CA PRO A 239 -3.86 11.53 -19.08
C PRO A 239 -3.14 12.84 -19.46
N LYS A 240 -3.20 13.86 -18.58
CA LYS A 240 -2.51 15.13 -18.80
C LYS A 240 -0.98 15.00 -18.76
N PHE A 241 -0.46 14.12 -17.90
CA PHE A 241 0.97 13.85 -17.82
C PHE A 241 1.46 13.26 -19.14
N TRP A 242 0.81 12.22 -19.64
CA TRP A 242 1.22 11.57 -20.88
C TRP A 242 0.97 12.42 -22.14
N ALA A 243 -0.08 13.23 -22.15
CA ALA A 243 -0.26 14.25 -23.19
C ALA A 243 0.91 15.24 -23.23
N GLN A 244 1.37 15.71 -22.06
CA GLN A 244 2.54 16.58 -21.98
C GLN A 244 3.83 15.89 -22.46
N ILE A 245 4.04 14.61 -22.14
CA ILE A 245 5.17 13.83 -22.66
C ILE A 245 5.10 13.69 -24.19
N GLN A 246 3.90 13.47 -24.73
CA GLN A 246 3.67 13.40 -26.18
C GLN A 246 4.00 14.74 -26.86
N ASP A 247 3.55 15.86 -26.30
CA ASP A 247 3.82 17.20 -26.82
C ASP A 247 5.32 17.51 -26.81
N GLN A 248 6.02 17.15 -25.73
CA GLN A 248 7.49 17.28 -25.61
C GLN A 248 8.26 16.45 -26.64
N SER A 249 7.63 15.40 -27.16
CA SER A 249 8.18 14.50 -28.18
C SER A 249 7.76 14.89 -29.60
N GLY A 250 7.26 16.12 -29.80
CA GLY A 250 6.80 16.60 -31.11
C GLY A 250 5.55 15.89 -31.62
N GLY A 251 4.71 15.40 -30.72
CA GLY A 251 3.48 14.67 -31.04
C GLY A 251 3.65 13.14 -31.14
N ALA A 252 4.89 12.64 -31.07
CA ALA A 252 5.18 11.20 -31.11
C ALA A 252 4.60 10.49 -29.87
N ALA A 253 3.88 9.39 -30.08
CA ALA A 253 3.22 8.64 -29.02
C ALA A 253 4.21 8.13 -27.97
N PRO A 254 3.98 8.37 -26.66
CA PRO A 254 4.75 7.78 -25.59
C PRO A 254 4.64 6.25 -25.59
N ILE A 255 5.76 5.58 -25.41
CA ILE A 255 5.86 4.13 -25.21
C ILE A 255 6.43 3.88 -23.81
N ALA A 256 5.68 3.19 -22.95
CA ALA A 256 6.04 2.94 -21.57
C ALA A 256 6.13 1.44 -21.25
N ALA A 257 7.04 1.08 -20.36
CA ALA A 257 7.10 -0.23 -19.70
C ALA A 257 6.84 -0.03 -18.20
N PHE A 258 5.78 -0.68 -17.71
CA PHE A 258 5.38 -0.68 -16.31
C PHE A 258 5.90 -1.96 -15.65
N LEU A 259 7.14 -1.93 -15.18
CA LEU A 259 7.83 -3.15 -14.74
C LEU A 259 7.45 -3.54 -13.33
N SER A 260 7.44 -2.59 -12.40
CA SER A 260 7.00 -2.75 -11.01
C SER A 260 6.37 -1.45 -10.52
N ARG A 261 5.90 -1.44 -9.26
CA ARG A 261 5.21 -0.26 -8.70
C ARG A 261 6.03 1.03 -8.79
N ASP A 262 7.36 0.89 -8.69
CA ASP A 262 8.39 1.94 -8.61
C ASP A 262 9.23 2.08 -9.90
N LYS A 263 9.06 1.18 -10.87
CA LYS A 263 9.88 1.15 -12.09
C LYS A 263 9.02 1.36 -13.32
N VAL A 264 8.93 2.62 -13.72
CA VAL A 264 8.27 3.05 -14.95
C VAL A 264 9.31 3.67 -15.88
N PHE A 265 9.57 3.01 -16.99
CA PHE A 265 10.46 3.50 -18.03
C PHE A 265 9.65 3.88 -19.25
N PHE A 266 10.05 4.93 -19.95
CA PHE A 266 9.38 5.33 -21.17
C PHE A 266 10.31 5.98 -22.19
N THR A 267 9.85 6.02 -23.42
CA THR A 267 10.40 6.75 -24.55
C THR A 267 9.25 7.16 -25.47
N HIS A 268 9.51 7.53 -26.72
CA HIS A 268 8.49 7.79 -27.74
C HIS A 268 8.69 6.88 -28.95
N GLU A 269 7.62 6.66 -29.71
CA GLU A 269 7.56 5.69 -30.81
C GLU A 269 8.63 5.88 -31.92
N ASN A 270 9.12 7.12 -32.08
CA ASN A 270 10.14 7.45 -33.08
C ASN A 270 11.59 7.30 -32.56
N ASP A 271 11.81 7.01 -31.29
CA ASP A 271 13.15 6.80 -30.72
C ASP A 271 13.54 5.32 -30.79
N VAL A 272 14.07 4.92 -31.95
CA VAL A 272 14.50 3.54 -32.20
C VAL A 272 15.47 3.02 -31.13
N GLN A 273 16.39 3.87 -30.65
CA GLN A 273 17.35 3.46 -29.63
C GLN A 273 16.68 3.30 -28.27
N GLY A 274 15.80 4.23 -27.90
CA GLY A 274 14.99 4.13 -26.68
C GLY A 274 14.13 2.87 -26.66
N LEU A 275 13.51 2.51 -27.78
CA LEU A 275 12.68 1.31 -27.90
C LEU A 275 13.47 0.02 -27.70
N GLN A 276 14.63 -0.10 -28.34
CA GLN A 276 15.53 -1.25 -28.16
C GLN A 276 15.97 -1.39 -26.70
N LEU A 277 16.19 -0.26 -26.06
CA LEU A 277 16.69 -0.21 -24.71
C LEU A 277 15.59 -0.51 -23.68
N LEU A 278 14.37 -0.03 -23.94
CA LEU A 278 13.17 -0.40 -23.19
C LEU A 278 12.91 -1.91 -23.29
N GLU A 279 13.13 -2.51 -24.45
CA GLU A 279 13.03 -3.95 -24.67
C GLU A 279 14.08 -4.72 -23.86
N LEU A 280 15.33 -4.24 -23.85
CA LEU A 280 16.41 -4.88 -23.09
C LEU A 280 16.11 -4.93 -21.59
N ILE A 281 15.66 -3.81 -20.99
CA ILE A 281 15.28 -3.82 -19.56
C ILE A 281 14.09 -4.73 -19.32
N SER A 282 13.11 -4.72 -20.22
CA SER A 282 11.90 -5.52 -20.03
C SER A 282 12.13 -7.03 -20.19
N ALA A 283 13.21 -7.42 -20.87
CA ALA A 283 13.59 -8.82 -21.07
C ALA A 283 14.26 -9.45 -19.83
N ASP A 284 14.89 -8.64 -18.97
CA ASP A 284 15.55 -9.11 -17.75
C ASP A 284 14.89 -8.48 -16.51
N LEU A 285 13.94 -9.22 -15.95
CA LEU A 285 13.18 -8.83 -14.76
C LEU A 285 13.59 -9.64 -13.52
N SER A 286 14.74 -10.32 -13.57
CA SER A 286 15.22 -11.19 -12.50
C SER A 286 15.31 -10.48 -11.14
N ASP A 287 15.73 -9.21 -11.16
CA ASP A 287 15.86 -8.35 -9.97
C ASP A 287 14.64 -7.44 -9.73
N VAL A 288 13.54 -7.62 -10.48
CA VAL A 288 12.33 -6.80 -10.35
C VAL A 288 11.29 -7.55 -9.52
N PRO A 289 11.12 -7.22 -8.23
CA PRO A 289 10.07 -7.81 -7.43
C PRO A 289 8.69 -7.31 -7.90
N TYR A 290 7.68 -8.17 -7.79
CA TYR A 290 6.28 -7.88 -8.14
C TYR A 290 6.09 -7.30 -9.54
N VAL A 291 6.54 -8.03 -10.54
CA VAL A 291 6.39 -7.63 -11.94
C VAL A 291 4.93 -7.32 -12.28
N ILE A 292 4.68 -6.12 -12.78
CA ILE A 292 3.39 -5.70 -13.34
C ILE A 292 3.30 -6.20 -14.79
N SER A 293 4.24 -5.83 -15.65
CA SER A 293 4.29 -6.36 -17.02
C SER A 293 5.70 -6.24 -17.62
N PRO A 294 6.16 -7.26 -18.38
CA PRO A 294 7.32 -7.12 -19.26
C PRO A 294 6.97 -6.42 -20.58
N ASP A 295 5.69 -6.20 -20.88
CA ASP A 295 5.28 -5.68 -22.18
C ASP A 295 5.42 -4.15 -22.25
N GLN A 296 5.51 -3.66 -23.47
CA GLN A 296 5.53 -2.23 -23.76
C GLN A 296 4.14 -1.77 -24.19
N TYR A 297 3.73 -0.59 -23.73
CA TYR A 297 2.42 -0.01 -23.96
C TYR A 297 2.56 1.34 -24.64
N ARG A 298 1.74 1.59 -25.67
CA ARG A 298 1.63 2.88 -26.35
C ARG A 298 0.50 3.70 -25.72
N TRP A 299 0.76 4.98 -25.49
CA TRP A 299 -0.25 5.96 -25.13
C TRP A 299 -0.77 6.67 -26.38
N GLU A 300 -2.08 6.57 -26.63
CA GLU A 300 -2.74 7.28 -27.71
C GLU A 300 -4.19 7.57 -27.34
N GLY A 301 -4.68 8.79 -27.64
CA GLY A 301 -6.08 9.14 -27.44
C GLY A 301 -6.58 9.03 -25.99
N GLY A 302 -5.68 9.19 -25.01
CA GLY A 302 -6.05 9.10 -23.60
C GLY A 302 -6.06 7.68 -23.02
N LYS A 303 -5.53 6.69 -23.75
CA LYS A 303 -5.56 5.27 -23.36
C LYS A 303 -4.26 4.56 -23.65
N TRP A 304 -4.02 3.48 -22.91
CA TRP A 304 -2.94 2.53 -23.16
C TRP A 304 -3.40 1.40 -24.06
N SER A 305 -2.56 1.04 -25.03
CA SER A 305 -2.69 -0.19 -25.81
C SER A 305 -1.36 -0.93 -25.86
N LEU A 306 -1.41 -2.27 -25.93
CA LEU A 306 -0.21 -3.07 -26.12
C LEU A 306 0.54 -2.62 -27.39
N PHE A 307 1.81 -2.23 -27.22
CA PHE A 307 2.69 -1.85 -28.32
C PHE A 307 3.53 -3.02 -28.78
N LYS A 308 4.16 -3.73 -27.84
CA LYS A 308 5.04 -4.85 -28.13
C LYS A 308 5.04 -5.85 -26.98
N ARG A 309 4.87 -7.13 -27.32
CA ARG A 309 5.11 -8.23 -26.39
C ARG A 309 6.61 -8.48 -26.29
N VAL A 310 7.14 -8.46 -25.08
CA VAL A 310 8.54 -8.81 -24.85
C VAL A 310 8.57 -10.31 -24.53
N GLY A 311 8.99 -11.10 -25.51
CA GLY A 311 9.09 -12.54 -25.37
C GLY A 311 10.08 -12.89 -24.25
N ARG A 312 9.70 -13.78 -23.34
CA ARG A 312 10.64 -14.34 -22.38
C ARG A 312 11.61 -15.23 -23.13
N SER A 313 12.90 -14.91 -23.10
CA SER A 313 13.92 -15.94 -23.25
C SER A 313 13.75 -16.86 -22.05
N VAL A 314 13.09 -18.00 -22.26
CA VAL A 314 13.08 -19.08 -21.26
C VAL A 314 14.53 -19.55 -21.17
N GLN A 315 15.23 -19.18 -20.11
CA GLN A 315 16.44 -19.86 -19.67
C GLN A 315 16.08 -20.80 -18.53
#